data_AF-A0A948RV61-F1
#
_entry.id   AF-A0A948RV61-F1
#
_cell.length_a   1.000
_cell.length_b   1.000
_cell.length_c   1.000
_cell.angle_alpha   90.00
_cell.angle_beta   90.00
_cell.angle_gamma   90.00
#
_symmetry.space_group_name_H-M   'P 1'
#
loop_
_entity.id
_entity.type
_entity.pdbx_description
1 polymer ?
#
loop_
_entity_poly.entity_id
_entity_poly.type
_entity_poly.pdbx_seq_one_letter_code
_entity_poly.pdbx_strand_id
1 'polypeptide(L)'
;MAPSPRRSRPDIGVAISCAKGRWNFLLAHRLKVPALLRKTLYSTNPIESIFSRVRDCEKNVKRARSSQMRQRWLAAVLIHCEKSFRKVKDYLDINEVINSIEQEFLEEEKDLLKAA
;
A
#
# COMPACT_ATOMS: atom_id res chain seq x y z
N MET A 1 36.84 -26.50 -13.95
CA MET A 1 35.59 -26.75 -13.21
C MET A 1 34.68 -25.54 -13.39
N ALA A 2 33.79 -25.54 -14.38
CA ALA A 2 32.87 -24.41 -14.60
C ALA A 2 31.66 -24.54 -13.63
N PRO A 3 31.18 -23.45 -13.01
CA PRO A 3 30.02 -23.53 -12.14
C PRO A 3 28.76 -23.76 -12.99
N SER A 4 28.01 -24.81 -12.66
CA SER A 4 26.72 -25.13 -13.30
C SER A 4 25.73 -23.96 -13.14
N PRO A 5 24.88 -23.69 -14.16
CA PRO A 5 23.90 -22.62 -14.07
C PRO A 5 22.83 -23.02 -13.05
N ARG A 6 22.75 -22.29 -11.94
CA ARG A 6 21.56 -22.34 -11.07
C ARG A 6 20.39 -21.80 -11.88
N ARG A 7 19.61 -22.68 -12.52
CA ARG A 7 18.26 -22.33 -12.99
C ARG A 7 17.45 -21.98 -11.74
N SER A 8 17.30 -20.69 -11.47
CA SER A 8 16.38 -20.15 -10.48
C SER A 8 14.99 -20.68 -10.83
N ARG A 9 14.50 -21.67 -10.09
CA ARG A 9 13.08 -22.04 -10.17
C ARG A 9 12.30 -20.77 -9.81
N PRO A 10 11.36 -20.28 -10.64
CA PRO A 10 10.51 -19.18 -10.23
C PRO A 10 9.79 -19.65 -8.97
N ASP A 11 10.08 -18.99 -7.87
CA ASP A 11 9.51 -19.28 -6.59
C ASP A 11 8.01 -19.03 -6.68
N ILE A 12 7.23 -20.00 -6.18
CA ILE A 12 5.77 -19.95 -6.20
C ILE A 12 5.28 -18.64 -5.52
N GLY A 13 6.04 -18.11 -4.57
CA GLY A 13 5.82 -16.82 -3.92
C GLY A 13 5.83 -15.64 -4.90
N VAL A 14 6.87 -15.49 -5.73
CA VAL A 14 6.93 -14.47 -6.79
C VAL A 14 5.80 -14.66 -7.79
N ALA A 15 5.49 -15.88 -8.21
CA ALA A 15 4.40 -16.12 -9.17
C ALA A 15 3.03 -15.69 -8.62
N ILE A 16 2.74 -16.00 -7.35
CA ILE A 16 1.51 -15.57 -6.66
C ILE A 16 1.49 -14.06 -6.48
N SER A 17 2.62 -13.45 -6.11
CA SER A 17 2.74 -11.99 -5.96
C SER A 17 2.51 -11.26 -7.29
N CYS A 18 3.08 -11.76 -8.39
CA CYS A 18 2.86 -11.25 -9.74
C CYS A 18 1.42 -11.47 -10.22
N ALA A 19 0.80 -12.59 -9.88
CA ALA A 19 -0.61 -12.82 -10.18
C ALA A 19 -1.48 -11.79 -9.45
N LYS A 20 -1.33 -11.64 -8.13
CA LYS A 20 -2.06 -10.61 -7.34
C LYS A 20 -1.79 -9.19 -7.83
N GLY A 21 -0.53 -8.86 -8.15
CA GLY A 21 -0.16 -7.56 -8.70
C GLY A 21 -0.86 -7.25 -10.03
N ARG A 22 -1.09 -8.25 -10.89
CA ARG A 22 -1.85 -8.08 -12.15
C ARG A 22 -3.31 -7.73 -11.91
N TRP A 23 -3.98 -8.40 -10.97
CA TRP A 23 -5.37 -8.06 -10.61
C TRP A 23 -5.48 -6.63 -10.09
N ASN A 24 -4.58 -6.23 -9.18
CA ASN A 24 -4.56 -4.88 -8.63
C ASN A 24 -4.29 -3.81 -9.72
N PHE A 25 -3.45 -4.11 -10.71
CA PHE A 25 -3.20 -3.21 -11.84
C PHE A 25 -4.44 -3.06 -12.74
N LEU A 26 -5.14 -4.15 -13.02
CA LEU A 26 -6.36 -4.14 -13.82
C LEU A 26 -7.49 -3.39 -13.10
N LEU A 27 -7.59 -3.51 -11.78
CA LEU A 27 -8.54 -2.75 -10.95
C LEU A 27 -8.23 -1.24 -10.98
N ALA A 28 -6.97 -0.84 -10.81
CA ALA A 28 -6.59 0.57 -10.90
C ALA A 28 -6.85 1.18 -12.29
N HIS A 29 -6.82 0.37 -13.35
CA HIS A 29 -7.19 0.78 -14.69
C HIS A 29 -8.72 0.87 -14.89
N ARG A 30 -9.48 -0.05 -14.27
CA ARG A 30 -10.95 -0.09 -14.29
C ARG A 30 -11.59 1.06 -13.52
N LEU A 31 -11.05 1.43 -12.36
CA LEU A 31 -11.50 2.53 -11.50
C LEU A 31 -11.39 3.94 -12.12
N LYS A 32 -10.91 4.09 -13.37
CA LYS A 32 -10.73 5.40 -14.06
C LYS A 32 -10.06 6.47 -13.18
N VAL A 33 -9.09 6.07 -12.37
CA VAL A 33 -8.40 6.96 -11.43
C VAL A 33 -7.68 8.09 -12.18
N PRO A 34 -7.81 9.37 -11.74
CA PRO A 34 -7.12 10.49 -12.38
C PRO A 34 -5.60 10.30 -12.37
N ALA A 35 -4.92 10.77 -13.41
CA ALA A 35 -3.53 10.43 -13.71
C ALA A 35 -2.54 10.79 -12.57
N LEU A 36 -2.81 11.85 -11.82
CA LEU A 36 -1.98 12.33 -10.72
C LEU A 36 -2.18 11.50 -9.44
N LEU A 37 -3.41 11.09 -9.16
CA LEU A 37 -3.71 10.16 -8.08
C LEU A 37 -3.17 8.75 -8.40
N ARG A 38 -3.28 8.31 -9.65
CA ARG A 38 -2.71 7.04 -10.12
C ARG A 38 -1.20 6.97 -9.90
N LYS A 39 -0.46 8.06 -10.15
CA LYS A 39 0.99 8.12 -9.91
C LYS A 39 1.34 7.95 -8.43
N THR A 40 0.53 8.53 -7.55
CA THR A 40 0.75 8.41 -6.10
C THR A 40 0.37 7.02 -5.60
N LEU A 41 -0.78 6.47 -6.03
CA LEU A 41 -1.26 5.15 -5.65
C LEU A 41 -0.39 4.00 -6.19
N TYR A 42 0.24 4.19 -7.35
CA TYR A 42 1.18 3.22 -7.91
C TYR A 42 2.54 3.25 -7.21
N SER A 43 2.89 4.36 -6.56
CA SER A 43 4.14 4.50 -5.84
C SER A 43 3.99 4.08 -4.38
N THR A 44 4.95 3.31 -3.88
CA THR A 44 5.08 3.01 -2.44
C THR A 44 5.76 4.14 -1.65
N ASN A 45 6.16 5.22 -2.33
CA ASN A 45 6.86 6.39 -1.77
C ASN A 45 6.23 6.94 -0.47
N PRO A 46 4.90 7.10 -0.35
CA PRO A 46 4.31 7.61 0.89
C PRO A 46 4.57 6.68 2.09
N ILE A 47 4.40 5.37 1.87
CA ILE A 47 4.56 4.34 2.89
C ILE A 47 6.05 4.18 3.25
N GLU A 48 6.92 4.15 2.24
CA GLU A 48 8.37 4.08 2.44
C GLU A 48 8.92 5.28 3.21
N SER A 49 8.43 6.49 2.91
CA SER A 49 8.80 7.73 3.63
C SER A 49 8.41 7.68 5.12
N ILE A 50 7.22 7.16 5.45
CA ILE A 50 6.79 6.97 6.84
C ILE A 50 7.73 5.97 7.54
N PHE A 51 7.93 4.79 6.95
CA PHE A 51 8.75 3.75 7.58
C PHE A 51 10.23 4.13 7.70
N SER A 52 10.76 4.93 6.77
CA SER A 52 12.13 5.46 6.89
C SER A 52 12.27 6.32 8.14
N ARG A 53 11.35 7.27 8.36
CA ARG A 53 11.38 8.13 9.56
C ARG A 53 11.16 7.33 10.83
N VAL A 54 10.23 6.38 10.83
CA VAL A 54 9.99 5.52 11.99
C VAL A 54 11.28 4.78 12.37
N ARG A 55 12.01 4.21 11.40
CA ARG A 55 13.30 3.57 11.64
C ARG A 55 14.37 4.54 12.17
N ASP A 56 14.40 5.77 11.67
CA ASP A 56 15.37 6.76 12.16
C ASP A 56 15.06 7.21 13.59
N CYS A 57 13.78 7.36 13.92
CA CYS A 57 13.35 7.61 15.28
C CYS A 57 13.62 6.40 16.19
N GLU A 58 13.48 5.17 15.69
CA GLU A 58 13.62 3.93 16.47
C GLU A 58 15.03 3.75 16.99
N LYS A 59 16.02 4.11 16.16
CA LYS A 59 17.44 4.15 16.56
C LYS A 59 17.69 5.03 17.79
N ASN A 60 16.87 6.05 18.03
CA ASN A 60 16.99 6.93 19.19
C ASN A 60 16.34 6.34 20.46
N VAL A 61 15.56 5.26 20.36
CA VAL A 61 14.89 4.59 21.48
C VAL A 61 15.81 3.58 22.12
N LYS A 62 16.52 4.01 23.14
CA LYS A 62 17.49 3.12 23.81
C LYS A 62 16.85 2.18 24.84
N ARG A 63 15.61 2.44 25.30
CA ARG A 63 15.01 1.75 26.47
C ARG A 63 13.51 1.53 26.33
N ALA A 64 13.08 0.59 25.48
CA ALA A 64 11.70 0.10 25.47
C ALA A 64 11.57 -1.15 26.36
N ARG A 65 10.83 -1.04 27.47
CA ARG A 65 10.73 -2.12 28.49
C ARG A 65 9.53 -3.04 28.32
N SER A 66 8.43 -2.55 27.74
CA SER A 66 7.19 -3.32 27.56
C SER A 66 6.60 -3.14 26.16
N SER A 67 5.72 -4.07 25.76
CA SER A 67 5.02 -3.98 24.47
C SER A 67 4.13 -2.75 24.38
N GLN A 68 3.42 -2.41 25.46
CA GLN A 68 2.61 -1.19 25.54
C GLN A 68 3.46 0.08 25.39
N MET A 69 4.68 0.09 25.96
CA MET A 69 5.60 1.21 25.81
C MET A 69 6.03 1.38 24.36
N ARG A 70 6.29 0.28 23.63
CA ARG A 70 6.60 0.33 22.19
C ARG A 70 5.43 0.87 21.36
N GLN A 71 4.20 0.48 21.67
CA GLN A 71 3.01 0.99 20.98
C GLN A 71 2.83 2.50 21.19
N ARG A 72 3.00 2.99 22.42
CA ARG A 72 2.94 4.43 22.74
C ARG A 72 4.04 5.20 22.02
N TRP A 73 5.24 4.62 21.96
CA TRP A 73 6.36 5.24 21.26
C TRP A 73 6.11 5.30 19.74
N LEU A 74 5.63 4.20 19.14
CA LEU A 74 5.23 4.18 17.73
C LEU A 74 4.16 5.26 17.45
N ALA A 75 3.14 5.37 18.29
CA ALA A 75 2.10 6.39 18.15
C ALA A 75 2.69 7.80 18.21
N ALA A 76 3.57 8.08 19.16
CA ALA A 76 4.24 9.38 19.28
C ALA A 76 5.10 9.72 18.05
N VAL A 77 5.78 8.74 17.49
CA VAL A 77 6.59 8.89 16.27
C VAL A 77 5.71 9.16 15.07
N LEU A 78 4.60 8.45 14.93
CA LEU A 78 3.65 8.68 13.83
C LEU A 78 3.08 10.10 13.90
N ILE A 79 2.68 10.57 15.08
CA ILE A 79 2.22 11.96 15.30
C ILE A 79 3.32 12.97 14.95
N HIS A 80 4.58 12.67 15.28
CA HIS A 80 5.70 13.52 14.91
C HIS A 80 5.93 13.56 13.39
N CYS A 81 5.85 12.40 12.73
CA CYS A 81 6.02 12.27 11.29
C CYS A 81 4.90 12.96 10.51
N GLU A 82 3.66 12.93 11.02
CA GLU A 82 2.48 13.57 10.43
C GLU A 82 2.71 15.06 10.15
N LYS A 83 3.39 15.77 11.05
CA LYS A 83 3.70 17.20 10.89
C LYS A 83 4.54 17.52 9.65
N SER A 84 5.32 16.56 9.16
CA SER A 84 6.15 16.73 7.95
C SER A 84 5.46 16.26 6.67
N PHE A 85 4.30 15.62 6.77
CA PHE A 85 3.60 15.13 5.59
C PHE A 85 2.95 16.27 4.82
N ARG A 86 2.98 16.13 3.50
CA ARG A 86 2.29 17.03 2.58
C ARG A 86 1.04 16.33 2.10
N LYS A 87 -0.01 17.11 1.83
CA LYS A 87 -1.23 16.59 1.20
C LYS A 87 -0.85 15.92 -0.13
N VAL A 88 -1.51 14.80 -0.42
CA VAL A 88 -1.43 14.16 -1.73
C VAL A 88 -1.95 15.14 -2.77
N LYS A 89 -1.27 15.21 -3.93
CA LYS A 89 -1.72 16.05 -5.03
C LYS A 89 -3.09 15.57 -5.52
N ASP A 90 -4.01 16.51 -5.72
CA ASP A 90 -5.37 16.25 -6.18
C ASP A 90 -6.16 15.28 -5.27
N TYR A 91 -6.02 15.48 -3.95
CA TYR A 91 -6.76 14.71 -2.95
C TYR A 91 -8.29 14.91 -3.04
N LEU A 92 -8.78 15.94 -3.74
CA LEU A 92 -10.21 16.18 -3.94
C LEU A 92 -10.83 15.10 -4.82
N ASP A 93 -10.09 14.61 -5.80
CA ASP A 93 -10.54 13.58 -6.73
C ASP A 93 -10.60 12.18 -6.07
N ILE A 94 -10.10 12.04 -4.84
CA ILE A 94 -10.22 10.80 -4.07
C ILE A 94 -11.69 10.47 -3.81
N ASN A 95 -12.54 11.48 -3.59
CA ASN A 95 -13.98 11.26 -3.36
C ASN A 95 -14.66 10.66 -4.59
N GLU A 96 -14.28 11.10 -5.79
CA GLU A 96 -14.81 10.53 -7.03
C GLU A 96 -14.40 9.07 -7.20
N VAL A 97 -13.15 8.74 -6.84
CA VAL A 97 -12.66 7.36 -6.86
C VAL A 97 -13.38 6.49 -5.83
N ILE A 98 -13.61 6.98 -4.61
CA ILE A 98 -14.38 6.24 -3.59
C ILE A 98 -15.78 5.93 -4.09
N ASN A 99 -16.48 6.92 -4.65
CA ASN A 99 -17.81 6.73 -5.22
C ASN A 99 -17.78 5.69 -6.36
N SER A 100 -16.75 5.73 -7.23
CA SER A 100 -16.62 4.74 -8.31
C SER A 100 -16.41 3.31 -7.80
N ILE A 101 -15.64 3.16 -6.71
CA ILE A 101 -15.40 1.88 -6.05
C ILE A 101 -16.70 1.34 -5.45
N GLU A 102 -17.44 2.19 -4.73
CA GLU A 102 -18.71 1.80 -4.13
C GLU A 102 -19.73 1.36 -5.17
N GLN A 103 -19.76 2.00 -6.35
CA GLN A 103 -20.63 1.57 -7.45
C GLN A 103 -20.22 0.19 -8.00
N GLU A 104 -18.93 -0.08 -8.22
CA GLU A 104 -18.46 -1.40 -8.68
C GLU A 104 -18.82 -2.50 -7.66
N PHE A 105 -18.63 -2.26 -6.35
CA PHE A 105 -19.01 -3.24 -5.32
C PHE A 105 -20.52 -3.52 -5.29
N LEU A 106 -21.36 -2.49 -5.47
CA LEU A 106 -22.81 -2.65 -5.52
C LEU A 106 -23.28 -3.36 -6.80
N GLU A 107 -22.56 -3.20 -7.92
CA GLU A 107 -22.82 -3.95 -9.15
C GLU A 107 -22.44 -5.42 -9.00
N GLU A 108 -21.29 -5.73 -8.40
CA GLU A 108 -20.88 -7.10 -8.10
C GLU A 108 -21.86 -7.81 -7.16
N GLU A 109 -22.33 -7.13 -6.10
CA GLU A 109 -23.31 -7.71 -5.17
C GLU A 109 -24.66 -7.98 -5.85
N LYS A 110 -25.10 -7.10 -6.75
CA LYS A 110 -26.32 -7.29 -7.56
C LYS A 110 -26.17 -8.44 -8.55
N ASP A 111 -25.00 -8.64 -9.13
CA ASP A 111 -24.75 -9.74 -10.06
C ASP A 111 -24.68 -11.09 -9.35
N LEU A 112 -24.16 -11.12 -8.12
CA LEU A 112 -24.21 -12.31 -7.25
C LEU A 112 -25.64 -12.65 -6.82
N LEU A 113 -26.47 -11.65 -6.52
CA LEU A 113 -27.88 -11.84 -6.17
C LEU A 113 -28.76 -12.27 -7.35
N LYS A 114 -28.38 -11.95 -8.59
CA LYS A 114 -29.08 -12.42 -9.81
C LYS A 114 -28.63 -13.80 -10.28
N ALA A 115 -27.45 -14.25 -9.86
CA ALA A 115 -26.88 -15.55 -10.20
C ALA A 115 -27.25 -16.66 -9.20
N ALA A 116 -27.87 -16.29 -8.07
CA ALA A 116 -28.44 -17.19 -7.06
C ALA A 116 -29.94 -17.39 -7.28
#